data_AF-U2TBD5-F1
#
_entry.id   AF-U2TBD5-F1
#
_cell.length_a   1.000
_cell.length_b   1.000
_cell.length_c   1.000
_cell.angle_alpha   90.00
_cell.angle_beta   90.00
_cell.angle_gamma   90.00
#
_symmetry.space_group_name_H-M   'P 1'
#
loop_
_entity.id
_entity.type
_entity.pdbx_description
1 polymer ?
#
loop_
_entity_poly.entity_id
_entity_poly.type
_entity_poly.pdbx_seq_one_letter_code
_entity_poly.pdbx_strand_id
1 'polypeptide(L)'
;MTKLEKEVRGIIFDLLDDEELKVNENYEIEYTQEWLDNWLKEWLSDGYTNEEVAQIQKYFENFEYDEQVEKSYQVGVITYDNGHQEAEWEDEIVDVTIITKKIA
;
A
#
# COMPACT_ATOMS: atom_id res chain seq x y z
N MET A 1 2.94 11.85 -15.10
CA MET A 1 1.58 11.35 -14.85
C MET A 1 0.63 11.73 -15.97
N THR A 2 0.21 10.75 -16.77
CA THR A 2 -0.87 10.93 -17.77
C THR A 2 -2.23 11.10 -17.07
N LYS A 3 -3.30 11.43 -17.80
CA LYS A 3 -4.66 11.46 -17.23
C LYS A 3 -5.06 10.07 -16.71
N LEU A 4 -4.77 9.03 -17.49
CA LEU A 4 -5.07 7.64 -17.14
C LEU A 4 -4.28 7.19 -15.90
N GLU A 5 -3.00 7.53 -15.81
CA GLU A 5 -2.17 7.22 -14.64
C GLU A 5 -2.68 7.91 -13.36
N LYS A 6 -3.17 9.15 -13.45
CA LYS A 6 -3.81 9.85 -12.33
C LYS A 6 -5.11 9.18 -11.89
N GLU A 7 -5.89 8.69 -12.84
CA GLU A 7 -7.16 8.01 -12.61
C GLU A 7 -6.94 6.66 -11.92
N VAL A 8 -6.01 5.86 -12.44
CA VAL A 8 -5.56 4.61 -11.80
C VAL A 8 -5.07 4.86 -10.38
N ARG A 9 -4.24 5.90 -10.17
CA ARG A 9 -3.77 6.27 -8.83
C ARG A 9 -4.91 6.62 -7.89
N GLY A 10 -5.92 7.38 -8.35
CA GLY A 10 -7.10 7.71 -7.55
C GLY A 10 -7.84 6.45 -7.10
N ILE A 11 -8.11 5.55 -8.03
CA ILE A 11 -8.81 4.30 -7.74
C ILE A 11 -8.01 3.39 -6.80
N ILE A 12 -6.69 3.33 -6.92
CA ILE A 12 -5.87 2.56 -5.97
C ILE A 12 -6.02 3.12 -4.55
N PHE A 13 -6.08 4.45 -4.39
CA PHE A 13 -6.35 5.03 -3.07
C PHE A 13 -7.76 4.76 -2.57
N ASP A 14 -8.77 4.80 -3.44
CA ASP A 14 -10.14 4.43 -3.07
C ASP A 14 -10.21 2.96 -2.62
N LEU A 15 -9.54 2.04 -3.34
CA LEU A 15 -9.44 0.62 -2.97
C LEU A 15 -8.70 0.38 -1.63
N LEU A 16 -7.76 1.25 -1.28
CA LEU A 16 -7.08 1.21 0.01
C LEU A 16 -7.99 1.73 1.14
N ASP A 17 -8.74 2.80 0.90
CA ASP A 17 -9.71 3.36 1.86
C ASP A 17 -10.87 2.39 2.12
N ASP A 18 -11.32 1.68 1.09
CA ASP A 18 -12.37 0.66 1.15
C ASP A 18 -11.88 -0.71 1.69
N GLU A 19 -10.61 -0.82 2.07
CA GLU A 19 -9.93 -2.04 2.54
C GLU A 19 -9.90 -3.23 1.54
N GLU A 20 -10.22 -3.00 0.26
CA GLU A 20 -10.10 -4.03 -0.79
C GLU A 20 -8.64 -4.38 -1.09
N LEU A 21 -7.76 -3.38 -0.97
CA LEU A 21 -6.32 -3.54 -0.96
C LEU A 21 -5.76 -3.14 0.41
N LYS A 22 -4.64 -3.74 0.82
CA LYS A 22 -4.00 -3.45 2.11
C LYS A 22 -2.49 -3.34 1.95
N VAL A 23 -1.91 -2.37 2.65
CA VAL A 23 -0.46 -2.26 2.80
C VAL A 23 -0.03 -3.17 3.95
N ASN A 24 0.90 -4.09 3.67
CA ASN A 24 1.44 -4.99 4.69
C ASN A 24 2.58 -4.31 5.50
N GLU A 25 3.13 -5.03 6.48
CA GLU A 25 4.25 -4.54 7.32
C GLU A 25 5.54 -4.23 6.54
N ASN A 26 5.66 -4.75 5.31
CA ASN A 26 6.80 -4.50 4.42
C ASN A 26 6.55 -3.32 3.45
N TYR A 27 5.46 -2.56 3.64
CA TYR A 27 5.05 -1.48 2.75
C TYR A 27 4.67 -1.96 1.35
N GLU A 28 4.07 -3.14 1.25
CA GLU A 28 3.67 -3.73 -0.02
C GLU A 28 2.15 -3.87 -0.09
N ILE A 29 1.58 -3.46 -1.23
CA ILE A 29 0.21 -3.75 -1.63
C ILE A 29 0.24 -5.08 -2.38
N GLU A 30 -0.10 -6.16 -1.68
CA GLU A 30 -0.08 -7.50 -2.26
C GLU A 30 -1.34 -7.78 -3.10
N TYR A 31 -1.15 -8.38 -4.27
CA TYR A 31 -2.25 -8.77 -5.15
C TYR A 31 -1.96 -10.09 -5.87
N THR A 32 -3.01 -10.85 -6.19
CA THR A 32 -2.90 -12.06 -7.02
C THR A 32 -3.14 -11.71 -8.49
N GLN A 33 -2.70 -12.59 -9.41
CA GLN A 33 -3.04 -12.41 -10.82
C GLN A 33 -4.56 -12.47 -11.04
N GLU A 34 -5.28 -13.31 -10.29
CA GLU A 34 -6.73 -13.44 -10.41
C GLU A 34 -7.45 -12.15 -10.01
N TRP A 35 -7.02 -11.50 -8.92
CA TRP A 35 -7.56 -10.21 -8.51
C TRP A 35 -7.31 -9.15 -9.59
N LEU A 36 -6.08 -9.07 -10.10
CA LEU A 36 -5.72 -8.11 -11.15
C LEU A 36 -6.53 -8.34 -12.43
N ASP A 37 -6.67 -9.59 -12.87
CA ASP A 37 -7.45 -9.93 -14.06
C ASP A 37 -8.93 -9.56 -13.91
N ASN A 38 -9.49 -9.68 -12.70
CA ASN A 38 -10.87 -9.29 -12.43
C ASN A 38 -11.04 -7.78 -12.43
N TRP A 39 -10.15 -7.05 -11.77
CA TRP A 39 -10.15 -5.58 -11.79
C TRP A 39 -10.00 -5.04 -13.22
N LEU A 40 -9.09 -5.57 -14.03
CA LEU A 40 -8.91 -5.16 -15.44
C LEU A 40 -10.14 -5.45 -16.32
N LYS A 41 -10.96 -6.46 -16.00
CA LYS A 41 -12.23 -6.71 -16.72
C LYS A 41 -13.29 -5.66 -16.42
N GLU A 42 -13.27 -5.04 -15.26
CA GLU A 42 -14.19 -3.95 -14.91
C GLU A 42 -13.92 -2.73 -15.79
N TRP A 43 -12.65 -2.37 -15.97
CA TRP A 43 -12.24 -1.33 -16.91
C TRP A 43 -12.68 -1.60 -18.36
N LEU A 44 -12.54 -2.85 -18.83
CA LEU A 44 -13.07 -3.23 -20.14
C LEU A 44 -14.59 -3.08 -20.22
N SER A 45 -15.30 -3.40 -19.13
CA SER A 45 -16.75 -3.29 -19.04
C SER A 45 -17.23 -1.84 -19.03
N ASP A 46 -16.41 -0.93 -18.49
CA ASP A 46 -16.64 0.51 -18.48
C ASP A 46 -16.30 1.20 -19.82
N GLY A 47 -15.83 0.43 -20.81
CA GLY A 47 -15.63 0.88 -22.19
C GLY A 47 -14.20 1.28 -22.53
N TYR A 48 -13.22 0.99 -21.66
CA TYR A 48 -11.81 1.18 -21.98
C TYR A 48 -11.35 0.18 -23.03
N THR A 49 -10.45 0.61 -23.90
CA THR A 49 -9.87 -0.24 -24.94
C THR A 49 -8.83 -1.21 -24.37
N ASN A 50 -8.53 -2.29 -25.09
CA ASN A 50 -7.45 -3.21 -24.70
C ASN A 50 -6.08 -2.51 -24.58
N GLU A 51 -5.83 -1.46 -25.37
CA GLU A 51 -4.59 -0.69 -25.28
C GLU A 51 -4.53 0.13 -23.99
N GLU A 52 -5.64 0.78 -23.62
CA GLU A 52 -5.76 1.51 -22.36
C GLU A 52 -5.66 0.55 -21.16
N VAL A 53 -6.31 -0.61 -21.21
CA VAL A 53 -6.24 -1.62 -20.14
C VAL A 53 -4.84 -2.20 -19.98
N ALA A 54 -4.09 -2.39 -21.07
CA ALA A 54 -2.67 -2.75 -20.98
C ALA A 54 -1.82 -1.65 -20.33
N GLN A 55 -2.16 -0.37 -20.55
CA GLN A 55 -1.52 0.74 -19.85
C GLN A 55 -1.92 0.80 -18.37
N ILE A 56 -3.19 0.56 -18.03
CA ILE A 56 -3.70 0.49 -16.65
C ILE A 56 -2.97 -0.61 -15.89
N GLN A 57 -2.86 -1.82 -16.48
CA GLN A 57 -2.09 -2.92 -15.90
C GLN A 57 -0.66 -2.46 -15.59
N LYS A 58 0.02 -1.83 -16.56
CA LYS A 58 1.39 -1.34 -16.35
C LYS A 58 1.47 -0.29 -15.25
N TYR A 59 0.51 0.63 -15.16
CA TYR A 59 0.48 1.63 -14.10
C TYR A 59 0.27 1.01 -12.73
N PHE A 60 -0.60 0.01 -12.62
CA PHE A 60 -0.82 -0.72 -11.38
C PHE A 60 0.40 -1.53 -10.98
N GLU A 61 0.98 -2.33 -11.89
CA GLU A 61 2.15 -3.20 -11.58
C GLU A 61 3.42 -2.42 -11.20
N ASN A 62 3.51 -1.15 -11.60
CA ASN A 62 4.62 -0.24 -11.25
C ASN A 62 4.16 0.88 -10.31
N PHE A 63 3.08 0.66 -9.57
CA PHE A 63 2.54 1.67 -8.67
C PHE A 63 3.45 1.82 -7.45
N GLU A 64 3.83 3.07 -7.17
CA GLU A 64 4.56 3.45 -5.97
C GLU A 64 4.10 4.82 -5.44
N TYR A 65 4.22 5.00 -4.13
CA TYR A 65 4.12 6.31 -3.50
C TYR A 65 4.89 6.36 -2.18
N ASP A 66 5.37 7.55 -1.84
CA ASP A 66 6.01 7.79 -0.54
C ASP A 66 4.97 8.21 0.49
N GLU A 67 5.12 7.70 1.72
CA GLU A 67 4.30 8.04 2.88
C GLU A 67 5.19 8.20 4.12
N GLN A 68 4.76 9.03 5.07
CA GLN A 68 5.38 9.15 6.38
C GLN A 68 4.62 8.32 7.39
N VAL A 69 5.29 7.34 8.00
CA VAL A 69 4.70 6.47 9.01
C VAL A 69 5.37 6.71 10.36
N GLU A 70 4.57 6.72 11.42
CA GLU A 70 5.06 6.76 12.80
C GLU A 70 5.44 5.34 13.23
N LYS A 71 6.65 5.18 13.75
CA LYS A 71 7.17 3.93 14.31
C LYS A 71 7.53 4.13 15.76
N SER A 72 7.00 3.26 16.63
CA SER A 72 7.36 3.22 18.04
C SER A 72 8.33 2.09 18.30
N TYR A 73 9.47 2.41 18.92
CA TYR A 73 10.49 1.43 19.30
C TYR A 73 10.67 1.43 20.81
N GLN A 74 10.77 0.23 21.39
CA GLN A 74 11.14 0.12 22.79
C GLN A 74 12.65 0.37 22.93
N VAL A 75 13.02 1.42 23.66
CA VAL A 75 14.42 1.81 23.86
C VAL A 75 14.97 1.37 25.22
N GLY A 76 14.09 1.01 26.16
CA GLY A 76 14.50 0.66 27.51
C GLY A 76 13.44 -0.05 28.33
N VAL A 77 13.82 -0.37 29.57
CA VAL A 77 12.91 -0.84 30.62
C VAL A 77 13.30 -0.12 31.91
N ILE A 78 12.36 0.63 32.47
CA ILE A 78 12.50 1.27 33.77
C ILE A 78 12.11 0.22 34.82
N THR A 79 13.01 -0.08 35.75
CA THR A 79 12.73 -0.97 36.88
C THR A 79 12.68 -0.15 38.17
N TYR A 80 11.55 -0.20 38.86
CA TYR A 80 11.30 0.49 40.13
C TYR A 80 11.79 -0.34 41.32
N ASP A 81 12.06 0.32 42.45
CA ASP A 81 12.56 -0.34 43.68
C ASP A 81 11.63 -1.44 44.22
N ASN A 82 10.34 -1.37 43.89
CA ASN A 82 9.33 -2.38 44.25
C ASN A 82 9.28 -3.58 43.27
N GLY A 83 10.18 -3.64 42.28
CA GLY A 83 10.26 -4.66 41.25
C GLY A 83 9.27 -4.48 40.09
N HIS A 84 8.49 -3.40 40.06
CA HIS A 84 7.65 -3.07 38.90
C HIS A 84 8.53 -2.69 37.71
N GLN A 85 8.07 -3.01 36.49
CA GLN A 85 8.77 -2.70 35.25
C GLN A 85 7.85 -2.03 34.24
N GLU A 86 8.36 -0.99 33.60
CA GLU A 86 7.69 -0.26 32.51
C GLU A 86 8.62 -0.19 31.31
N ALA A 87 8.09 -0.43 30.11
CA ALA A 87 8.83 -0.26 28.87
C ALA A 87 8.96 1.23 28.53
N GLU A 88 10.16 1.66 28.16
CA GLU A 88 10.44 3.00 27.64
C GLU A 88 10.39 2.96 26.12
N TRP A 89 9.69 3.91 25.51
CA TRP A 89 9.40 3.96 24.08
C TRP A 89 9.86 5.28 23.47
N GLU A 90 10.35 5.23 22.23
CA GLU A 90 10.61 6.41 21.39
C GLU A 90 9.85 6.28 20.06
N ASP A 91 9.29 7.39 19.60
CA ASP A 91 8.57 7.49 18.33
C ASP A 91 9.44 8.17 17.27
N GLU A 92 9.43 7.62 16.06
CA GLU A 92 10.15 8.14 14.90
C GLU A 92 9.21 8.24 13.70
N ILE A 93 9.24 9.37 13.00
CA ILE A 93 8.59 9.52 11.69
C ILE A 93 9.58 9.06 10.62
N VAL A 94 9.22 8.03 9.87
CA VAL A 94 10.06 7.44 8.83
C VAL A 94 9.37 7.58 7.47
N ASP A 95 10.10 8.08 6.47
CA ASP A 95 9.65 8.05 5.08
C ASP A 95 9.77 6.61 4.53
N VAL A 96 8.66 6.08 4.02
CA VAL A 96 8.58 4.73 3.42
C VAL A 96 8.03 4.82 2.02
N THR A 97 8.51 3.95 1.13
CA THR A 97 7.97 3.81 -0.22
C THR A 97 7.07 2.60 -0.26
N ILE A 98 5.79 2.82 -0.54
CA ILE A 98 4.78 1.78 -0.70
C ILE A 98 4.74 1.36 -2.16
N ILE A 99 4.78 0.05 -2.41
CA ILE A 99 4.82 -0.53 -3.76
C ILE A 99 3.77 -1.63 -3.95
N THR A 100 3.33 -1.88 -5.17
CA THR A 100 2.56 -3.08 -5.50
C THR A 100 3.44 -4.31 -5.63
N LYS A 101 2.98 -5.46 -5.13
CA LYS A 101 3.69 -6.74 -5.23
C LYS A 101 2.77 -7.88 -5.59
N LYS A 102 3.06 -8.53 -6.71
CA LYS A 102 2.37 -9.74 -7.13
C LYS A 102 2.75 -10.91 -6.22
N ILE A 103 1.75 -11.57 -5.65
CA ILE A 103 1.90 -12.82 -4.89
C ILE A 103 1.38 -14.02 -5.70
N ALA A 104 1.87 -15.22 -5.34
CA ALA A 104 1.62 -16.47 -6.06
C ALA A 104 0.23 -17.06 -5.76
#